data_AF-A0A494YT50-F1
#
_entry.id   AF-A0A494YT50-F1
#
_cell.length_a   1.000
_cell.length_b   1.000
_cell.length_c   1.000
_cell.angle_alpha   90.00
_cell.angle_beta   90.00
_cell.angle_gamma   90.00
#
_symmetry.space_group_name_H-M   'P 1'
#
loop_
_entity.id
_entity.type
_entity.pdbx_description
1 polymer ?
#
loop_
_entity_poly.entity_id
_entity_poly.type
_entity_poly.pdbx_seq_one_letter_code
_entity_poly.pdbx_strand_id
1 'polypeptide(L)'
;MGAKWIKFAVIYLIIGIAYGLFMHYTIQLQWKTLHAHILVVGWQSTGLIGVIYSIYKDAARTKLAMWQYYLHNIGLPILLVGMLFVPILNSIPMWLFELCVTGGGLAFALSIILFIINVFKKVA
;
A
#
# COMPACT_ATOMS: atom_id res chain seq x y z
N MET A 1 3.36 8.26 -14.99
CA MET A 1 3.25 7.72 -13.61
C MET A 1 3.34 6.19 -13.57
N GLY A 2 2.78 5.45 -14.53
CA GLY A 2 2.74 3.97 -14.49
C GLY A 2 4.05 3.25 -14.19
N ALA A 3 5.16 3.58 -14.87
CA ALA A 3 6.46 2.96 -14.60
C ALA A 3 6.96 3.15 -13.14
N LYS A 4 6.63 4.28 -12.49
CA LYS A 4 6.99 4.51 -11.08
C LYS A 4 6.23 3.55 -10.17
N TRP A 5 4.92 3.42 -10.38
CA TRP A 5 4.08 2.46 -9.67
C TRP A 5 4.58 1.02 -9.83
N ILE A 6 4.93 0.61 -11.05
CA ILE A 6 5.47 -0.74 -11.30
C ILE A 6 6.79 -0.96 -10.52
N LYS A 7 7.70 0.02 -10.50
CA LYS A 7 8.93 -0.07 -9.70
C LYS A 7 8.64 -0.26 -8.21
N PHE A 8 7.71 0.52 -7.65
CA PHE A 8 7.30 0.36 -6.24
C PHE A 8 6.64 -0.99 -5.98
N ALA A 9 5.81 -1.47 -6.92
CA ALA A 9 5.19 -2.78 -6.80
C ALA A 9 6.27 -3.86 -6.67
N VAL A 10 7.27 -3.90 -7.55
CA VAL A 10 8.32 -4.93 -7.50
C VAL A 10 9.13 -4.87 -6.19
N ILE A 11 9.31 -3.68 -5.61
CA ILE A 11 9.91 -3.53 -4.28
C ILE A 11 9.03 -4.18 -3.20
N TYR A 12 7.72 -3.93 -3.23
CA TYR A 12 6.79 -4.59 -2.30
C TYR A 12 6.72 -6.11 -2.51
N LEU A 13 6.89 -6.60 -3.74
CA LEU A 13 6.94 -8.04 -4.02
C LEU A 13 8.10 -8.69 -3.27
N ILE A 14 9.31 -8.16 -3.41
CA ILE A 14 10.47 -8.76 -2.75
C ILE A 14 10.39 -8.64 -1.22
N ILE A 15 9.87 -7.52 -0.71
CA ILE A 15 9.59 -7.36 0.73
C ILE A 15 8.57 -8.39 1.20
N GLY A 16 7.48 -8.59 0.46
CA GLY A 16 6.42 -9.55 0.78
C GLY A 16 6.93 -10.98 0.82
N ILE A 17 7.73 -11.38 -0.18
CA ILE A 17 8.37 -12.72 -0.23
C ILE A 17 9.31 -12.90 0.96
N ALA A 18 10.23 -11.95 1.19
CA ALA A 18 11.19 -12.04 2.29
C ALA A 18 10.48 -12.12 3.65
N TYR A 19 9.45 -11.29 3.86
CA TYR A 19 8.64 -11.30 5.07
C TYR A 19 7.86 -12.60 5.25
N GLY A 20 7.30 -13.14 4.17
CA GLY A 20 6.61 -14.43 4.18
C GLY A 20 7.54 -15.59 4.54
N LEU A 21 8.75 -15.62 3.96
CA LEU A 21 9.76 -16.64 4.29
C LEU A 21 10.18 -16.56 5.76
N PHE A 22 10.45 -15.35 6.26
CA PHE A 22 10.75 -15.11 7.68
C PHE A 22 9.63 -15.64 8.58
N MET A 23 8.38 -15.28 8.28
CA MET A 23 7.21 -15.68 9.07
C MET A 23 7.04 -17.20 9.14
N HIS A 24 7.18 -17.90 8.00
CA HIS A 24 7.07 -19.35 7.96
C HIS A 24 8.24 -20.05 8.66
N TYR A 25 9.47 -19.56 8.46
CA TYR A 25 10.67 -20.15 9.07
C TYR A 25 10.67 -20.02 10.60
N THR A 26 10.15 -18.90 11.11
CA THR A 26 10.08 -18.62 12.56
C THR A 26 8.75 -19.02 13.20
N ILE A 27 7.80 -19.54 12.42
CA ILE A 27 6.44 -19.96 12.85
C ILE A 27 5.66 -18.78 13.50
N GLN A 28 5.97 -17.54 13.10
CA GLN A 28 5.38 -16.32 13.66
C GLN A 28 4.08 -15.93 12.92
N LEU A 29 3.11 -16.84 12.88
CA LEU A 29 1.91 -16.74 12.05
C LEU A 29 0.93 -15.64 12.48
N GLN A 30 1.12 -15.02 13.65
CA GLN A 30 0.33 -13.85 14.06
C GLN A 30 0.48 -12.65 13.10
N TRP A 31 1.57 -12.58 12.34
CA TRP A 31 1.79 -11.53 11.33
C TRP A 31 1.32 -11.88 9.91
N LYS A 32 0.57 -12.97 9.73
CA LYS A 32 0.02 -13.38 8.43
C LYS A 32 -0.80 -12.28 7.73
N THR A 33 -1.55 -11.49 8.51
CA THR A 33 -2.38 -10.41 7.97
C THR A 33 -1.53 -9.31 7.34
N LEU A 34 -0.42 -8.95 7.98
CA LEU A 34 0.52 -7.99 7.43
C LEU A 34 1.17 -8.52 6.14
N HIS A 35 1.63 -9.78 6.15
CA HIS A 35 2.18 -10.43 4.96
C HIS A 35 1.22 -10.33 3.77
N ALA A 36 -0.06 -10.66 4.00
CA ALA A 36 -1.10 -10.56 2.98
C ALA A 36 -1.29 -9.12 2.47
N HIS A 37 -1.27 -8.10 3.34
CA HIS A 37 -1.41 -6.70 2.91
C HIS A 37 -0.20 -6.24 2.09
N ILE A 38 1.02 -6.63 2.45
CA ILE A 38 2.22 -6.32 1.65
C ILE A 38 2.06 -6.85 0.22
N LEU A 39 1.60 -8.10 0.05
CA LEU A 39 1.46 -8.70 -1.28
C LEU A 39 0.22 -8.19 -2.03
N VAL A 40 -0.92 -8.02 -1.38
CA VAL A 40 -2.17 -7.62 -2.05
C VAL A 40 -2.14 -6.12 -2.36
N VAL A 41 -2.06 -5.26 -1.34
CA VAL A 41 -2.13 -3.80 -1.58
C VAL A 41 -0.78 -3.21 -1.97
N GLY A 42 0.32 -3.75 -1.46
CA GLY A 42 1.67 -3.30 -1.81
C GLY A 42 2.13 -3.77 -3.18
N TRP A 43 2.02 -5.07 -3.50
CA TRP A 43 2.42 -5.61 -4.80
C TRP A 43 1.28 -5.58 -5.83
N GLN A 44 0.22 -6.37 -5.64
CA GLN A 44 -0.79 -6.62 -6.68
C GLN A 44 -1.54 -5.34 -7.08
N SER A 45 -2.13 -4.62 -6.12
CA SER A 45 -2.89 -3.40 -6.39
C SER A 45 -2.01 -2.28 -6.97
N THR A 46 -0.83 -2.04 -6.38
CA THR A 46 0.15 -1.06 -6.89
C THR A 46 0.58 -1.39 -8.33
N GLY A 47 0.82 -2.68 -8.62
CA GLY A 47 1.15 -3.16 -9.96
C GLY A 47 0.03 -2.91 -10.95
N LEU A 48 -1.21 -3.26 -10.60
CA LEU A 48 -2.40 -3.01 -11.43
C LEU A 48 -2.61 -1.52 -11.69
N ILE A 49 -2.50 -0.66 -10.68
CA ILE A 49 -2.54 0.81 -10.86
C ILE A 49 -1.44 1.26 -11.83
N GLY A 50 -0.24 0.70 -11.71
CA GLY A 50 0.88 1.00 -12.60
C GLY A 50 0.62 0.59 -14.05
N VAL A 51 0.00 -0.57 -14.28
CA VAL A 51 -0.44 -1.03 -15.60
C VAL A 51 -1.52 -0.12 -16.17
N ILE A 52 -2.57 0.18 -15.39
CA ILE A 52 -3.65 1.09 -15.78
C ILE A 52 -3.10 2.45 -16.21
N TYR A 53 -2.17 3.03 -15.44
CA TYR A 53 -1.51 4.30 -15.76
C TYR A 53 -0.43 4.21 -16.85
N SER A 54 -0.07 3.02 -17.30
CA SER A 54 0.78 2.83 -18.48
C SER A 54 -0.05 2.74 -19.76
N ILE A 55 -1.24 2.13 -19.67
CA ILE A 55 -2.22 2.00 -20.77
C ILE A 55 -2.96 3.33 -20.97
N TYR A 56 -3.63 3.82 -19.93
CA TYR A 56 -4.43 5.04 -19.96
C TYR A 56 -3.60 6.25 -19.52
N LYS A 57 -2.78 6.76 -20.45
CA LYS A 57 -1.83 7.86 -20.19
C LYS A 57 -2.51 9.14 -19.71
N ASP A 58 -3.74 9.41 -20.13
CA ASP A 58 -4.49 10.60 -19.71
C ASP A 58 -4.92 10.53 -18.25
N ALA A 59 -5.30 9.33 -17.77
CA ALA A 59 -5.53 9.10 -16.35
C ALA A 59 -4.25 9.33 -15.54
N ALA A 60 -3.08 8.98 -16.09
CA ALA A 60 -1.79 9.13 -15.41
C ALA A 60 -1.25 10.57 -15.33
N ARG A 61 -1.84 11.54 -16.03
CA ARG A 61 -1.38 12.93 -16.16
C ARG A 61 -2.20 13.94 -15.35
N THR A 62 -3.11 13.48 -14.49
CA THR A 62 -3.96 14.35 -13.68
C THR A 62 -3.33 14.71 -12.33
N LYS A 63 -3.80 15.82 -11.73
CA LYS A 63 -3.48 16.16 -10.33
C LYS A 63 -3.98 15.10 -9.34
N LEU A 64 -5.10 14.42 -9.66
CA LEU A 64 -5.64 13.33 -8.86
C LEU A 64 -4.67 12.14 -8.80
N ALA A 65 -4.11 11.72 -9.95
CA ALA A 65 -3.12 10.65 -10.01
C ALA A 65 -1.82 11.00 -9.26
N MET A 66 -1.43 12.27 -9.25
CA MET A 66 -0.28 12.76 -8.48
C MET A 66 -0.55 12.68 -6.97
N TRP A 67 -1.68 13.20 -6.49
CA TRP A 67 -2.03 13.13 -5.06
C TRP A 67 -2.26 11.71 -4.57
N GLN A 68 -2.95 10.88 -5.36
CA GLN A 68 -3.07 9.44 -5.12
C GLN A 68 -1.68 8.82 -4.91
N TYR A 69 -0.73 9.08 -5.82
CA TYR A 69 0.61 8.49 -5.73
C TYR A 69 1.30 8.83 -4.40
N TYR A 70 1.27 10.09 -3.96
CA TYR A 70 1.90 10.46 -2.68
C TYR A 70 1.15 9.88 -1.48
N LEU A 71 -0.18 9.98 -1.47
CA LEU A 71 -1.00 9.44 -0.38
C LEU A 71 -0.85 7.93 -0.25
N HIS A 72 -0.75 7.20 -1.37
CA HIS A 72 -0.48 5.76 -1.37
C HIS A 72 0.91 5.44 -0.83
N ASN A 73 1.94 6.03 -1.41
CA ASN A 73 3.33 5.64 -1.09
C ASN A 73 3.79 6.13 0.28
N ILE A 74 3.09 7.09 0.90
CA ILE A 74 3.33 7.50 2.29
C ILE A 74 2.37 6.77 3.23
N GLY A 75 1.07 6.74 2.93
CA GLY A 75 0.05 6.14 3.79
C GLY A 75 0.21 4.64 3.94
N LEU A 76 0.55 3.93 2.84
CA LEU A 76 0.69 2.47 2.88
C LEU A 76 1.83 2.01 3.79
N PRO A 77 3.09 2.50 3.69
CA PRO A 77 4.13 2.14 4.66
C PRO A 77 3.73 2.41 6.12
N ILE A 78 3.11 3.56 6.39
CA ILE A 78 2.67 3.92 7.75
C ILE A 78 1.62 2.94 8.26
N LEU A 79 0.65 2.56 7.42
CA LEU A 79 -0.34 1.52 7.75
C LEU A 79 0.31 0.16 8.00
N LEU A 80 1.26 -0.26 7.16
CA LEU A 80 1.97 -1.53 7.31
C LEU A 80 2.78 -1.57 8.62
N VAL A 81 3.37 -0.45 9.04
CA VAL A 81 4.01 -0.32 10.35
C VAL A 81 2.99 -0.45 11.49
N GLY A 82 1.81 0.18 11.36
CA GLY A 82 0.72 0.00 12.32
C GLY A 82 0.29 -1.47 12.45
N MET A 83 0.25 -2.19 11.32
CA MET A 83 -0.05 -3.62 11.29
C MET A 83 1.03 -4.50 11.93
N LEU A 84 2.31 -4.10 11.90
CA LEU A 84 3.38 -4.78 12.64
C LEU A 84 3.12 -4.77 14.15
N PHE A 85 2.52 -3.69 14.66
CA PHE A 85 2.26 -3.51 16.08
C PHE A 85 1.07 -4.32 16.60
N VAL A 86 0.13 -4.74 15.74
CA VAL A 86 -1.10 -5.43 16.17
C VAL A 86 -0.83 -6.61 17.11
N PRO A 87 0.10 -7.54 16.81
CA PRO A 87 0.33 -8.67 17.70
C PRO A 87 1.15 -8.36 18.97
N ILE A 88 1.76 -7.17 19.03
CA ILE A 88 2.60 -6.71 20.15
C ILE A 88 2.03 -5.43 20.79
N LEU A 89 0.72 -5.19 20.67
CA LEU A 89 0.09 -3.93 21.08
C LEU A 89 0.35 -3.58 22.55
N ASN A 90 0.43 -4.59 23.43
CA ASN A 90 0.73 -4.41 24.86
C ASN A 90 2.12 -3.79 25.12
N SER A 91 3.02 -3.85 24.14
CA SER A 91 4.39 -3.33 24.24
C SER A 91 4.59 -2.02 23.46
N ILE A 92 3.54 -1.49 22.82
CA ILE A 92 3.60 -0.29 21.97
C ILE A 92 2.69 0.80 22.56
N PRO A 93 3.15 2.07 22.62
CA PRO A 93 2.28 3.16 23.03
C PRO A 93 1.03 3.28 22.14
N MET A 94 -0.15 3.34 22.74
CA MET A 94 -1.43 3.37 22.01
C MET A 94 -1.50 4.50 20.98
N TRP A 95 -1.02 5.69 21.34
CA TRP A 95 -1.03 6.85 20.44
C TRP A 95 -0.21 6.61 19.15
N LEU A 96 0.87 5.83 19.23
CA LEU A 96 1.70 5.49 18.06
C LEU A 96 0.97 4.49 17.17
N PHE A 97 0.31 3.50 17.77
CA PHE A 97 -0.53 2.55 17.05
C PHE A 97 -1.67 3.26 16.31
N GLU A 98 -2.42 4.13 16.99
CA GLU A 98 -3.50 4.91 16.39
C GLU A 98 -3.01 5.83 15.27
N LEU A 99 -1.87 6.50 15.46
CA LEU A 99 -1.27 7.34 14.42
C LEU A 99 -0.94 6.52 13.16
N CYS A 100 -0.33 5.34 13.33
CA CYS A 100 0.05 4.50 12.21
C CYS A 100 -1.17 3.90 11.50
N VAL A 101 -2.12 3.33 12.24
CA VAL A 101 -3.28 2.66 11.65
C VAL A 101 -4.28 3.67 11.11
N THR A 102 -4.70 4.65 11.91
CA THR A 102 -5.70 5.64 11.51
C THR A 102 -5.10 6.64 10.53
N GLY A 103 -3.93 7.21 10.83
CA GLY A 103 -3.29 8.19 9.96
C GLY A 103 -2.84 7.57 8.63
N GLY A 104 -2.08 6.47 8.68
CA GLY A 104 -1.64 5.75 7.49
C GLY A 104 -2.81 5.16 6.70
N GLY A 105 -3.76 4.52 7.38
CA GLY A 105 -4.95 3.93 6.78
C GLY A 105 -5.86 4.95 6.11
N LEU A 106 -6.09 6.12 6.73
CA LEU A 106 -6.88 7.19 6.13
C LEU A 106 -6.20 7.76 4.89
N ALA A 107 -4.88 8.01 4.94
CA ALA A 107 -4.13 8.47 3.78
C ALA A 107 -4.20 7.45 2.62
N PHE A 108 -4.03 6.16 2.93
CA PHE A 108 -4.19 5.08 1.95
C PHE A 108 -5.62 5.03 1.38
N ALA A 109 -6.66 5.09 2.23
CA ALA A 109 -8.05 5.07 1.79
C ALA A 109 -8.39 6.27 0.88
N LEU A 110 -7.93 7.46 1.24
CA LEU A 110 -8.08 8.67 0.42
C LEU A 110 -7.38 8.49 -0.94
N SER A 111 -6.19 7.90 -0.98
CA SER A 111 -5.54 7.54 -2.24
C SER A 111 -6.44 6.67 -3.12
N ILE A 112 -7.02 5.61 -2.57
CA ILE A 112 -7.93 4.72 -3.32
C ILE A 112 -9.16 5.48 -3.84
N ILE A 113 -9.73 6.39 -3.05
CA ILE A 113 -10.85 7.23 -3.50
C ILE A 113 -10.42 8.12 -4.69
N LEU A 114 -9.26 8.75 -4.61
CA LEU A 114 -8.73 9.57 -5.72
C LEU A 114 -8.49 8.73 -6.97
N PHE A 115 -7.98 7.51 -6.81
CA PHE A 115 -7.79 6.55 -7.90
C PHE A 115 -9.12 6.23 -8.59
N ILE A 116 -10.15 5.86 -7.81
CA ILE A 116 -11.50 5.56 -8.31
C ILE A 116 -12.03 6.75 -9.12
N ILE A 117 -12.07 7.94 -8.51
CA ILE A 117 -12.56 9.15 -9.18
C ILE A 117 -11.79 9.42 -10.49
N ASN A 118 -10.47 9.21 -10.48
CA ASN A 118 -9.65 9.48 -11.64
C ASN A 118 -9.89 8.47 -12.78
N VAL A 119 -10.05 7.19 -12.45
CA VAL A 119 -10.38 6.13 -13.42
C VAL A 119 -11.71 6.43 -14.08
N PHE A 120 -12.78 6.66 -13.31
CA PHE A 120 -14.10 6.98 -13.85
C PHE A 120 -14.14 8.25 -14.72
N LYS A 121 -13.19 9.17 -14.54
CA LYS A 121 -13.10 10.42 -15.34
C LYS A 121 -12.23 10.31 -16.60
N LYS A 122 -11.31 9.34 -16.67
CA LYS A 122 -10.21 9.36 -17.66
C LYS A 122 -9.95 8.03 -18.37
N VAL A 123 -10.63 6.97 -17.96
CA VAL A 123 -10.59 5.66 -18.62
C VAL A 123 -11.87 5.53 -19.42
N ALA A 124 -11.74 5.45 -20.74
CA ALA A 124 -12.82 5.26 -21.70
C ALA A 124 -12.44 4.15 -22.67
#